data_AF-A0A6V8PYR8-F1
#
_entry.id   AF-A0A6V8PYR8-F1
#
_cell.length_a   1.000
_cell.length_b   1.000
_cell.length_c   1.000
_cell.angle_alpha   90.00
_cell.angle_beta   90.00
_cell.angle_gamma   90.00
#
_symmetry.space_group_name_H-M   'P 1'
#
loop_
_entity.id
_entity.type
_entity.pdbx_description
1 polymer ?
#
loop_
_entity_poly.entity_id
_entity_poly.type
_entity_poly.pdbx_seq_one_letter_code
_entity_poly.pdbx_strand_id
1 'polypeptide(L)' 'GLCYLRVPTWCPFQLQFYFNMHNWLATKLNKHSIPHVLNDNTFLEIGDFEKAQKLSDRIRVEDLHQVLDIFA' A
#
# COMPACT_ATOMS: atom_id res chain seq x y z
N GLY A 1 1.50 -4.37 -9.89
CA GLY A 1 0.94 -4.27 -8.53
C GLY A 1 1.51 -5.36 -7.67
N LEU A 2 1.64 -5.11 -6.38
CA LEU A 2 2.25 -6.05 -5.43
C LEU A 2 1.29 -7.14 -4.98
N CYS A 3 -0.01 -6.87 -5.02
CA CYS A 3 -1.04 -7.88 -4.82
C CYS A 3 -2.25 -7.58 -5.69
N TYR A 4 -2.76 -8.62 -6.34
CA TYR A 4 -4.06 -8.63 -7.01
C TYR A 4 -4.84 -9.82 -6.49
N LEU A 5 -5.99 -9.56 -5.87
CA LEU A 5 -6.85 -10.60 -5.30
C LEU A 5 -8.26 -10.47 -5.88
N ARG A 6 -8.82 -11.61 -6.29
CA ARG A 6 -10.25 -11.75 -6.53
C ARG A 6 -10.89 -12.42 -5.34
N VAL A 7 -11.78 -11.70 -4.67
CA VAL A 7 -12.50 -12.23 -3.52
C VAL A 7 -13.82 -12.79 -4.03
N PRO A 8 -14.08 -14.10 -3.89
CA PRO A 8 -15.40 -14.64 -4.19
C PRO A 8 -16.41 -14.04 -3.20
N THR A 9 -17.46 -13.41 -3.71
CA THR A 9 -18.53 -12.86 -2.87
C THR A 9 -19.83 -13.60 -3.16
N TRP A 10 -20.69 -13.75 -2.14
CA TRP A 10 -22.04 -14.30 -2.29
C TRP A 10 -22.98 -13.34 -3.05
N CYS A 11 -22.62 -12.06 -3.11
CA CYS A 11 -23.36 -11.05 -3.85
C CYS A 11 -23.02 -11.13 -5.35
N PRO A 12 -23.90 -10.66 -6.25
CA PRO A 12 -23.71 -10.76 -7.70
C PRO A 12 -22.67 -9.77 -8.25
N PHE A 13 -21.70 -9.35 -7.44
CA PHE A 13 -20.61 -8.46 -7.85
C PHE A 13 -19.25 -9.07 -7.51
N GLN A 14 -18.28 -8.81 -8.38
CA GLN A 14 -16.90 -9.28 -8.21
C GLN A 14 -16.11 -8.21 -7.45
N LEU A 15 -15.55 -8.58 -6.30
CA LEU A 15 -14.62 -7.71 -5.60
C LEU A 15 -13.21 -7.99 -6.10
N GLN A 16 -12.59 -6.97 -6.69
CA GLN A 16 -11.19 -6.97 -7.09
C GLN A 16 -10.43 -6.05 -6.15
N PHE A 17 -9.40 -6.60 -5.51
CA PHE A 17 -8.52 -5.85 -4.64
C PHE A 17 -7.17 -5.65 -5.34
N TYR A 18 -6.71 -4.41 -5.36
CA TYR A 18 -5.42 -4.06 -5.92
C TYR A 18 -4.62 -3.29 -4.88
N PHE A 19 -3.45 -3.83 -4.53
CA PHE A 19 -2.54 -3.19 -3.59
C PHE A 19 -1.30 -2.65 -4.30
N ASN A 20 -1.13 -1.34 -4.19
CA ASN A 20 0.08 -0.62 -4.58
C ASN A 20 0.76 -0.05 -3.35
N MET A 21 2.09 -0.12 -3.35
CA MET A 21 2.91 0.38 -2.24
C MET A 21 2.73 1.85 -1.95
N HIS A 22 2.24 2.65 -2.90
CA HIS A 22 2.19 4.10 -2.77
C HIS A 22 1.21 4.55 -1.68
N ASN A 23 0.02 3.94 -1.60
CA ASN A 23 -0.93 4.24 -0.52
C ASN A 23 -0.41 3.79 0.85
N TRP A 24 0.31 2.67 0.89
CA TRP A 24 0.98 2.22 2.09
C TRP A 24 2.08 3.20 2.53
N LEU A 25 2.91 3.65 1.58
CA LEU A 25 4.00 4.58 1.85
C LEU A 25 3.45 5.92 2.31
N ALA A 26 2.41 6.44 1.67
CA ALA A 26 1.71 7.65 2.11
C ALA A 26 1.22 7.54 3.57
N THR A 27 0.66 6.39 3.95
CA THR A 27 0.25 6.12 5.33
C THR A 27 1.43 6.16 6.30
N LYS A 28 2.60 5.65 5.90
CA LYS A 28 3.82 5.73 6.72
C LYS A 28 4.37 7.15 6.80
N LEU A 29 4.41 7.88 5.69
CA LEU A 29 4.83 9.29 5.65
C LEU A 29 3.96 10.14 6.59
N ASN A 30 2.64 9.93 6.58
CA ASN A 30 1.72 10.57 7.52
C ASN A 30 2.05 10.27 8.98
N LYS A 31 2.34 9.01 9.32
CA LYS A 31 2.74 8.60 10.67
C LYS A 31 4.07 9.20 11.13
N HIS A 32 4.96 9.49 10.18
CA HIS A 32 6.25 10.14 10.44
C HIS A 32 6.20 11.66 10.27
N SER A 33 5.01 12.24 10.05
CA SER A 33 4.79 13.67 9.79
C SER A 33 5.66 14.23 8.65
N ILE A 34 5.91 13.41 7.62
CA ILE A 34 6.64 13.81 6.42
C ILE A 34 5.62 14.35 5.40
N PRO A 35 5.72 15.64 5.02
CA PRO A 35 4.80 16.22 4.06
C PRO A 35 4.99 15.55 2.69
N HIS A 36 3.89 15.29 2.00
CA HIS A 36 3.90 14.71 0.65
C HIS A 36 2.59 15.06 -0.08
N VAL A 37 2.64 15.02 -1.41
CA VAL A 37 1.47 15.17 -2.27
C VAL A 37 1.33 13.89 -3.09
N LEU A 38 0.25 13.14 -2.85
CA LEU A 38 -0.12 11.98 -3.63
C LEU A 38 -1.31 12.34 -4.50
N ASN A 39 -1.17 12.18 -5.82
CA ASN A 39 -2.25 12.32 -6.79
C ASN A 39 -2.50 10.97 -7.45
N ASP A 40 -3.69 10.42 -7.25
CA ASP A 40 -4.04 9.04 -7.57
C ASP A 40 -3.01 8.03 -7.02
N ASN A 41 -2.12 7.55 -7.89
CA ASN A 41 -1.08 6.59 -7.56
C ASN A 41 0.32 7.16 -7.81
N THR A 42 0.49 8.48 -7.84
CA THR A 42 1.76 9.14 -8.15
C THR A 42 2.09 10.17 -7.07
N PHE A 43 3.28 10.05 -6.49
CA PHE A 43 3.80 11.10 -5.62
C PHE A 43 4.30 12.26 -6.47
N LEU A 44 3.68 13.43 -6.29
CA LEU A 44 4.12 14.68 -6.92
C LEU A 44 5.22 15.34 -6.10
N GLU A 45 5.13 15.24 -4.77
CA GLU A 45 6.10 15.83 -3.84
C GLU A 45 6.29 14.93 -2.61
N ILE A 46 7.51 14.88 -2.09
CA ILE A 46 7.88 14.22 -0.84
C ILE A 46 8.90 15.11 -0.12
N GLY A 47 8.62 15.50 1.12
CA GLY A 47 9.47 16.42 1.88
C GLY A 47 10.80 15.83 2.36
N ASP A 48 10.90 14.50 2.44
CA ASP A 48 12.14 13.80 2.81
C ASP A 48 12.25 12.48 2.03
N PHE A 49 12.91 12.54 0.88
CA PHE A 49 13.06 11.39 -0.01
C PHE A 49 13.90 10.27 0.60
N GLU A 50 14.93 10.58 1.38
CA GLU A 50 15.75 9.54 2.02
C GLU A 50 14.96 8.75 3.06
N LYS A 51 14.19 9.44 3.92
CA LYS A 51 13.32 8.75 4.88
C LYS A 51 12.21 7.99 4.16
N ALA A 52 11.62 8.55 3.11
CA ALA A 52 10.62 7.85 2.31
C ALA A 52 11.18 6.56 1.70
N GLN A 53 12.40 6.60 1.14
CA GLN A 53 13.06 5.43 0.60
C GLN A 53 13.33 4.38 1.69
N LYS A 54 13.90 4.77 2.83
CA LYS A 54 14.14 3.86 3.97
C LYS A 54 12.85 3.21 4.49
N LEU A 55 11.73 3.92 4.46
CA LEU A 55 10.42 3.38 4.82
C LEU A 55 9.92 2.39 3.77
N SER A 56 10.11 2.70 2.49
CA SER A 56 9.76 1.82 1.37
C SER A 56 10.56 0.51 1.39
N ASP A 57 11.87 0.59 1.64
CA ASP A 57 12.78 -0.57 1.63
C ASP A 57 12.49 -1.59 2.74
N ARG A 58 11.83 -1.15 3.82
CA ARG A 58 11.50 -2.02 4.96
C ARG A 58 10.26 -2.87 4.75
N ILE A 59 9.62 -2.79 3.60
CA ILE A 59 8.42 -3.57 3.32
C ILE A 59 8.80 -5.01 3.05
N ARG A 60 8.10 -5.90 3.76
CA ARG A 60 8.16 -7.33 3.56
C ARG A 60 6.84 -7.79 2.96
N VAL A 61 6.90 -8.35 1.77
CA VAL A 61 5.71 -8.88 1.08
C VAL A 61 5.12 -10.06 1.84
N GLU A 62 5.97 -10.77 2.61
CA GLU A 62 5.56 -11.89 3.45
C GLU A 62 4.55 -11.45 4.52
N ASP A 63 4.72 -10.26 5.10
CA ASP A 63 3.78 -9.73 6.11
C ASP A 63 2.38 -9.49 5.49
N LEU A 64 2.33 -9.06 4.22
CA LEU A 64 1.07 -8.90 3.49
C LEU A 64 0.41 -10.26 3.25
N HIS A 65 1.18 -11.28 2.84
CA HIS A 65 0.65 -12.63 2.65
C HIS A 65 0.11 -13.21 3.96
N GLN A 66 0.83 -13.06 5.07
CA GLN A 66 0.35 -13.54 6.39
C GLN A 66 -0.97 -12.91 6.79
N VAL A 67 -1.14 -11.60 6.57
CA VAL A 67 -2.41 -10.93 6.87
C VAL A 67 -3.52 -11.46 5.98
N LEU A 68 -3.26 -11.66 4.68
CA LEU A 68 -4.25 -12.21 3.75
C LEU A 68 -4.62 -13.66 4.10
N ASP A 69 -3.67 -14.48 4.54
CA ASP A 69 -3.90 -15.86 4.98
C ASP A 69 -4.81 -15.93 6.22
N ILE A 70 -4.81 -14.91 7.10
CA ILE A 70 -5.74 -14.83 8.24
C ILE A 70 -7.19 -14.62 7.77
N PHE A 71 -7.37 -13.95 6.63
CA PHE A 71 -8.70 -13.62 6.09
C PHE A 71 -9.19 -14.61 5.01
N ALA A 72 -8.36 -15.58 4.63
CA ALA A 72 -8.70 -16.67 3.72
C ALA A 72 -9.45 -17.80 4.45
#